data_AF-A0A1A8Z917-F1
#
_entry.id   AF-A0A1A8Z917-F1
#
_cell.length_a   1.000
_cell.length_b   1.000
_cell.length_c   1.000
_cell.angle_alpha   90.00
_cell.angle_beta   90.00
_cell.angle_gamma   90.00
#
_symmetry.space_group_name_H-M   'P 1'
#
loop_
_entity.id
_entity.type
_entity.pdbx_description
1 polymer ?
#
loop_
_entity_poly.entity_id
_entity_poly.type
_entity_poly.pdbx_seq_one_letter_code
_entity_poly.pdbx_strand_id
1 'polypeptide(L)'
;MTAHDALAAHAEAELKVDPENLASPGHAAFASAVAFVAGAVLPLLAMLLAPQALRVPVTVLAVLLALGVAGAVSARIGGSSPRLAVTRVVLGGAAGLALTWGIGHLFGTAVA
;
A
#
# COMPACT_ATOMS: atom_id res chain seq x y z
N MET A 1 2.95 -18.48 -36.48
CA MET A 1 3.74 -17.94 -35.35
C MET A 1 3.52 -18.73 -34.05
N THR A 2 2.96 -19.95 -34.11
CA THR A 2 2.65 -20.82 -32.97
C THR A 2 3.80 -21.75 -32.53
N ALA A 3 4.94 -21.69 -33.21
CA ALA A 3 6.08 -22.58 -32.95
C ALA A 3 7.06 -22.03 -31.90
N HIS A 4 6.94 -20.76 -31.48
CA HIS A 4 7.91 -20.14 -30.58
C HIS A 4 7.45 -19.96 -29.13
N ASP A 5 6.14 -19.96 -28.84
CA ASP A 5 5.70 -19.94 -27.45
C ASP A 5 4.25 -20.43 -27.29
N ALA A 6 4.11 -21.73 -27.04
CA ALA A 6 2.80 -22.36 -26.82
C ALA A 6 2.13 -21.88 -25.52
N LEU A 7 2.89 -21.38 -24.54
CA LEU A 7 2.37 -20.89 -23.26
C LEU A 7 1.73 -19.51 -23.44
N ALA A 8 2.37 -18.63 -24.21
CA ALA A 8 1.83 -17.31 -24.54
C ALA A 8 0.53 -17.40 -25.35
N ALA A 9 0.48 -18.28 -26.36
CA ALA A 9 -0.72 -18.48 -27.17
C ALA A 9 -1.91 -19.07 -26.38
N HIS A 10 -1.63 -19.91 -25.36
CA HIS A 10 -2.67 -20.42 -24.47
C HIS A 10 -3.14 -19.36 -23.46
N ALA A 11 -2.21 -18.58 -22.88
CA ALA A 11 -2.53 -17.48 -21.97
C ALA A 11 -3.36 -16.37 -22.65
N GLU A 12 -3.11 -16.08 -23.92
CA GLU A 12 -3.90 -15.13 -24.70
C GLU A 12 -5.33 -15.67 -24.99
N ALA A 13 -5.44 -16.95 -25.34
CA ALA A 13 -6.72 -17.59 -25.66
C ALA A 13 -7.63 -17.80 -24.43
N GLU A 14 -7.06 -18.12 -23.26
CA GLU A 14 -7.80 -18.38 -22.02
C GLU A 14 -8.01 -17.13 -21.16
N LEU A 15 -7.00 -16.26 -21.08
CA LEU A 15 -6.99 -15.11 -20.17
C LEU A 15 -7.31 -13.77 -20.86
N LYS A 16 -7.40 -13.72 -22.20
CA LYS A 16 -7.51 -12.48 -23.01
C LYS A 16 -6.44 -11.43 -22.67
N VAL A 17 -5.26 -11.87 -22.23
CA VAL A 17 -4.15 -10.98 -21.89
C VAL A 17 -3.37 -10.71 -23.17
N ASP A 18 -3.43 -9.48 -23.64
CA ASP A 18 -2.67 -8.97 -24.77
C ASP A 18 -1.19 -8.78 -24.33
N PRO A 19 -0.23 -9.58 -24.83
CA PRO A 19 1.16 -9.56 -24.37
C PRO A 19 1.85 -8.21 -24.61
N GLU A 20 1.37 -7.42 -25.57
CA GLU A 20 1.93 -6.12 -25.93
C GLU A 20 1.51 -5.00 -24.96
N ASN A 21 0.51 -5.26 -24.11
CA ASN A 21 -0.07 -4.28 -23.17
C ASN A 21 0.26 -4.58 -21.70
N LEU A 22 1.23 -5.45 -21.45
CA LEU A 22 1.70 -5.78 -20.11
C LEU A 22 2.65 -4.70 -19.58
N ALA A 23 2.28 -4.08 -18.45
CA ALA A 23 3.18 -3.20 -17.73
C ALA A 23 4.47 -3.96 -17.37
N SER A 24 5.63 -3.49 -17.86
CA SER A 24 6.87 -4.22 -17.65
C SER A 24 7.17 -4.40 -16.15
N PRO A 25 7.60 -5.59 -15.70
CA PRO A 25 7.79 -5.89 -14.28
C PRO A 25 8.73 -4.92 -13.56
N GLY A 26 9.81 -4.50 -14.24
CA GLY A 26 10.77 -3.53 -13.69
C GLY A 26 10.15 -2.15 -13.45
N HIS A 27 9.34 -1.66 -14.38
CA HIS A 27 8.64 -0.39 -14.20
C HIS A 27 7.61 -0.46 -13.07
N ALA A 28 6.86 -1.56 -12.99
CA ALA A 28 5.89 -1.75 -11.91
C ALA A 28 6.57 -1.80 -10.52
N ALA A 29 7.69 -2.51 -10.40
CA ALA A 29 8.47 -2.59 -9.17
C ALA A 29 9.01 -1.22 -8.75
N PHE A 30 9.62 -0.47 -9.68
CA PHE A 30 10.16 0.86 -9.41
C PHE A 30 9.06 1.86 -9.03
N ALA A 31 7.95 1.89 -9.78
CA ALA A 31 6.81 2.73 -9.46
C ALA A 31 6.26 2.44 -8.06
N SER A 32 6.18 1.16 -7.68
CA SER A 32 5.74 0.73 -6.36
C SER A 32 6.70 1.17 -5.25
N ALA A 33 8.01 1.04 -5.48
CA ALA A 33 9.02 1.49 -4.52
C ALA A 33 8.93 3.00 -4.27
N VAL A 34 8.81 3.80 -5.34
CA VAL A 34 8.67 5.26 -5.25
C VAL A 34 7.37 5.62 -4.53
N ALA A 35 6.24 4.99 -4.89
CA ALA A 35 4.96 5.25 -4.24
C ALA A 35 4.99 4.89 -2.75
N PHE A 36 5.65 3.78 -2.38
CA PHE A 36 5.83 3.38 -0.99
C PHE A 36 6.65 4.40 -0.19
N VAL A 37 7.81 4.80 -0.72
CA VAL A 37 8.67 5.80 -0.07
C VAL A 37 7.92 7.12 0.08
N ALA A 38 7.27 7.60 -0.97
CA ALA A 38 6.49 8.83 -0.94
C ALA A 38 5.35 8.77 0.11
N GLY A 39 4.64 7.64 0.17
CA GLY A 39 3.58 7.41 1.16
C GLY A 39 4.09 7.34 2.61
N ALA A 40 5.32 6.86 2.81
CA ALA A 40 5.95 6.75 4.12
C ALA A 40 6.51 8.08 4.66
N VAL A 41 6.70 9.11 3.81
CA VAL A 41 7.27 10.40 4.24
C VAL A 41 6.44 11.04 5.36
N LEU A 42 5.11 11.11 5.20
CA LEU A 42 4.25 11.76 6.19
C LEU A 42 4.34 11.12 7.59
N PRO A 43 4.13 9.79 7.75
CA PRO A 43 4.27 9.16 9.06
C PRO A 43 5.71 9.15 9.60
N LEU A 44 6.73 9.11 8.74
CA LEU A 44 8.13 9.25 9.18
C LEU A 44 8.37 10.64 9.79
N LEU A 45 7.92 11.71 9.13
CA LEU A 45 8.03 13.06 9.66
C LEU A 45 7.24 13.21 10.98
N ALA A 46 6.04 12.63 11.05
CA ALA A 46 5.24 12.62 12.27
C ALA A 46 5.99 11.97 13.44
N MET A 47 6.64 10.83 13.22
CA MET A 47 7.39 10.12 14.26
C MET A 47 8.66 10.86 14.69
N LEU A 48 9.36 11.50 13.75
CA LEU A 48 10.61 12.21 14.02
C LEU A 48 10.40 13.55 14.73
N LEU A 49 9.35 14.29 14.36
CA LEU A 49 9.12 15.65 14.83
C LEU A 49 8.21 15.72 16.06
N ALA A 50 7.42 14.69 16.34
CA ALA A 50 6.50 14.71 17.48
C ALA A 50 7.26 14.63 18.83
N PRO A 51 6.78 15.36 19.85
CA PRO A 51 7.26 15.22 21.23
C PRO A 51 7.11 13.79 21.73
N GLN A 52 8.03 13.31 22.58
CA GLN A 52 8.10 11.91 23.02
C GLN A 52 6.76 11.34 23.48
N ALA A 53 6.01 12.10 24.32
CA ALA A 53 4.70 11.68 24.82
C ALA A 53 3.61 11.54 23.74
N LEU A 54 3.77 12.19 22.59
CA LEU A 54 2.78 12.24 21.51
C LEU A 54 3.23 11.51 20.24
N ARG A 55 4.43 10.94 20.19
CA ARG A 55 4.98 10.27 19.00
C ARG A 55 4.04 9.22 18.43
N VAL A 56 3.60 8.29 19.27
CA VAL A 56 2.72 7.20 18.84
C VAL A 56 1.36 7.72 18.34
N PRO A 57 0.57 8.49 19.11
CA PRO A 57 -0.74 8.93 18.63
C PRO A 57 -0.66 9.84 17.39
N VAL A 58 0.34 10.73 17.31
CA VAL A 58 0.52 11.60 16.14
C VAL A 58 0.90 10.78 14.89
N THR A 59 1.79 9.79 15.04
CA THR A 59 2.18 8.90 13.93
C THR A 59 1.00 8.06 13.46
N VAL A 60 0.22 7.48 14.38
CA VAL A 60 -1.00 6.72 14.02
C VAL A 60 -1.95 7.60 13.23
N LEU A 61 -2.24 8.81 13.70
CA LEU A 61 -3.12 9.74 12.98
C LEU A 61 -2.57 10.08 11.58
N ALA A 62 -1.27 10.35 11.48
CA ALA A 62 -0.61 10.63 10.20
C ALA A 62 -0.73 9.45 9.21
N VAL A 63 -0.53 8.21 9.67
CA VAL A 63 -0.73 7.00 8.84
C VAL A 63 -2.17 6.89 8.38
N LEU A 64 -3.15 7.04 9.29
CA LEU A 64 -4.57 6.91 8.93
C LEU A 64 -5.01 7.97 7.91
N LEU A 65 -4.50 9.20 8.03
CA LEU A 65 -4.73 10.27 7.05
C LEU A 65 -4.10 9.92 5.69
N ALA A 66 -2.85 9.47 5.68
CA ALA A 66 -2.16 9.05 4.46
C ALA A 66 -2.91 7.90 3.75
N LEU A 67 -3.37 6.90 4.51
CA LEU A 67 -4.17 5.79 4.01
C LEU A 67 -5.52 6.24 3.47
N GLY A 68 -6.17 7.19 4.13
CA GLY A 68 -7.42 7.77 3.65
C GLY A 68 -7.24 8.48 2.29
N VAL A 69 -6.19 9.28 2.15
CA VAL A 69 -5.85 9.94 0.89
C VAL A 69 -5.51 8.91 -0.19
N ALA A 70 -4.63 7.94 0.12
CA ALA A 70 -4.23 6.90 -0.83
C ALA A 70 -5.41 6.03 -1.29
N GLY A 71 -6.31 5.67 -0.37
CA GLY A 71 -7.53 4.93 -0.66
C GLY A 71 -8.48 5.71 -1.58
N ALA A 72 -8.65 7.01 -1.31
CA ALA A 72 -9.49 7.87 -2.14
C ALA A 72 -8.91 8.06 -3.55
N VAL A 73 -7.60 8.30 -3.67
CA VAL A 73 -6.91 8.45 -4.95
C VAL A 73 -6.98 7.15 -5.75
N SER A 74 -6.69 6.01 -5.13
CA SER A 74 -6.77 4.69 -5.78
C SER A 74 -8.18 4.38 -6.27
N ALA A 75 -9.21 4.75 -5.50
CA ALA A 75 -10.60 4.55 -5.89
C ALA A 75 -10.99 5.38 -7.12
N ARG A 76 -10.54 6.64 -7.17
CA ARG A 76 -10.78 7.53 -8.31
C ARG A 76 -10.08 7.04 -9.58
N ILE A 77 -8.84 6.58 -9.47
CA ILE A 77 -8.09 6.04 -10.60
C ILE A 77 -8.71 4.72 -11.07
N GLY A 78 -9.11 3.85 -10.14
CA GLY A 78 -9.70 2.55 -10.42
C GLY A 78 -11.21 2.53 -10.70
N GLY A 79 -11.87 3.69 -10.76
CA GLY A 79 -13.31 3.78 -11.05
C GLY A 79 -14.23 3.14 -10.00
N SER A 80 -13.78 2.99 -8.75
CA SER A 80 -14.55 2.35 -7.67
C SER A 80 -15.08 3.36 -6.66
N SER A 81 -16.01 2.95 -5.79
CA SER A 81 -16.58 3.80 -4.74
C SER A 81 -15.51 4.26 -3.74
N PRO A 82 -15.22 5.57 -3.61
CA PRO A 82 -14.19 6.07 -2.70
C PRO A 82 -14.45 5.70 -1.24
N ARG A 83 -15.72 5.71 -0.81
CA ARG A 83 -16.08 5.40 0.58
C ARG A 83 -15.70 3.96 0.95
N LEU A 84 -16.01 2.99 0.08
CA LEU A 84 -15.70 1.58 0.34
C LEU A 84 -14.19 1.32 0.32
N ALA A 85 -13.49 1.91 -0.65
CA ALA A 85 -12.04 1.79 -0.76
C ALA A 85 -11.32 2.38 0.46
N VAL A 86 -11.66 3.61 0.85
CA VAL A 86 -11.08 4.29 2.01
C VAL A 86 -11.34 3.50 3.29
N THR A 87 -12.58 3.10 3.55
CA THR A 87 -12.92 2.33 4.76
C THR A 87 -12.12 1.04 4.84
N ARG A 88 -12.04 0.27 3.75
CA ARG A 88 -11.25 -0.98 3.72
C ARG A 88 -9.77 -0.73 4.02
N VAL A 89 -9.18 0.26 3.36
CA VAL A 89 -7.74 0.56 3.49
C VAL A 89 -7.40 1.08 4.88
N VAL A 90 -8.21 2.00 5.41
CA VAL A 90 -8.01 2.57 6.75
C VAL A 90 -8.22 1.52 7.84
N LEU A 91 -9.27 0.69 7.75
CA LEU A 91 -9.51 -0.37 8.74
C LEU A 91 -8.43 -1.45 8.69
N GLY A 92 -8.01 -1.89 7.50
CA GLY A 92 -6.92 -2.84 7.36
C GLY A 92 -5.60 -2.30 7.90
N GLY A 93 -5.29 -1.03 7.59
CA GLY A 93 -4.10 -0.36 8.13
C GLY A 93 -4.15 -0.18 9.65
N ALA A 94 -5.28 0.24 10.20
CA ALA A 94 -5.48 0.37 11.64
C ALA A 94 -5.32 -0.98 12.37
N ALA A 95 -5.86 -2.06 11.81
CA ALA A 95 -5.69 -3.41 12.34
C ALA A 95 -4.21 -3.84 12.32
N GLY A 96 -3.49 -3.56 11.23
CA GLY A 96 -2.05 -3.82 11.13
C GLY A 96 -1.22 -3.04 12.16
N LEU A 97 -1.54 -1.75 12.35
CA LEU A 97 -0.90 -0.93 13.38
C LEU A 97 -1.15 -1.47 14.79
N ALA A 98 -2.40 -1.83 15.10
CA ALA A 98 -2.76 -2.39 16.40
C ALA A 98 -2.03 -3.71 16.67
N LEU A 99 -1.97 -4.60 15.67
CA LEU A 99 -1.29 -5.89 15.78
C LEU A 99 0.21 -5.72 16.00
N THR A 100 0.87 -4.90 15.19
CA THR A 100 2.32 -4.68 15.29
C THR A 100 2.71 -3.98 16.59
N TRP A 101 1.93 -2.98 17.02
CA TRP A 101 2.11 -2.33 18.32
C TRP A 101 1.88 -3.29 19.49
N GLY A 102 0.84 -4.13 19.41
CA GLY A 102 0.53 -5.13 20.42
C GLY A 102 1.62 -6.19 20.54
N ILE A 103 2.12 -6.71 19.42
CA ILE A 103 3.29 -7.61 19.40
C ILE A 103 4.49 -6.92 20.04
N GLY A 104 4.79 -5.67 19.66
CA GLY A 104 5.89 -4.92 20.24
C GLY A 104 5.77 -4.77 21.77
N HIS A 105 4.55 -4.54 22.28
CA HIS A 105 4.29 -4.47 23.72
C HIS A 105 4.49 -5.82 24.42
N LEU A 106 4.04 -6.92 23.82
CA LEU A 106 4.17 -8.26 24.41
C LEU A 106 5.63 -8.71 24.54
N PHE A 107 6.48 -8.34 23.59
CA PHE A 107 7.90 -8.70 23.60
C PHE A 107 8.80 -7.63 24.23
N GLY A 108 8.23 -6.54 24.78
CA GLY A 108 8.98 -5.44 25.37
C GLY A 108 9.85 -4.66 24.38
N THR A 109 9.62 -4.83 23.07
CA THR A 109 10.37 -4.17 21.99
C THR A 109 9.72 -2.88 21.50
N ALA A 110 8.46 -2.63 21.86
CA ALA A 110 7.87 -1.30 21.77
C ALA A 110 8.43 -0.46 22.94
N VAL A 111 9.54 0.23 22.70
CA VAL A 111 10.31 0.96 23.71
C VAL A 111 9.58 2.21 24.23
N ALA A 112 9.89 2.50 25.51
CA ALA A 112 9.67 3.73 26.30
C ALA A 112 10.08 5.07 25.64
#